data_AF-A0A7I7LJI6-F1
#
_entry.id   AF-A0A7I7LJI6-F1
#
_cell.length_a   1.000
_cell.length_b   1.000
_cell.length_c   1.000
_cell.angle_alpha   90.00
_cell.angle_beta   90.00
_cell.angle_gamma   90.00
#
_symmetry.space_group_name_H-M   'P 1'
#
loop_
_entity.id
_entity.type
_entity.pdbx_description
1 polymer ?
#
loop_
_entity_poly.entity_id
_entity_poly.type
_entity_poly.pdbx_seq_one_letter_code
_entity_poly.pdbx_strand_id
1 'polypeptide(L)'
;MERMAATGDRHAIFYAGVFFRRGYHCGASAIFWGLRQALHFKLSEPRTRLAYCTRSSSPAPYRLLAATMPRVYPCRNHRTPPQVESLARAFSARMHYVPIGASPWIVHSGAIPRDAARLHSLEHDPHARFYRDLNPRFAEGEALLTWIPLDPANIAGGFVRLIRT
;
A
#
# COMPACT_ATOMS: atom_id res chain seq x y z
N MET A 1 -14.10 1.54 -7.16
CA MET A 1 -14.22 1.39 -5.69
C MET A 1 -15.00 0.13 -5.43
N GLU A 2 -14.43 -0.83 -4.72
CA GLU A 2 -15.03 -2.16 -4.56
C GLU A 2 -15.45 -2.35 -3.10
N ARG A 3 -16.65 -2.87 -2.86
CA ARG A 3 -17.15 -3.14 -1.50
C ARG A 3 -16.85 -4.59 -1.15
N MET A 4 -16.13 -4.83 -0.05
CA MET A 4 -15.82 -6.18 0.45
C MET A 4 -16.31 -6.30 1.89
N ALA A 5 -17.16 -7.29 2.16
CA ALA A 5 -17.53 -7.64 3.52
C ALA A 5 -16.60 -8.77 3.98
N ALA A 6 -15.64 -8.47 4.85
CA ALA A 6 -15.04 -9.48 5.69
C ALA A 6 -15.64 -9.32 7.08
N THR A 7 -16.41 -10.32 7.50
CA THR A 7 -16.85 -10.46 8.89
C THR A 7 -17.91 -9.45 9.36
N GLY A 8 -19.03 -9.34 8.64
CA GLY A 8 -20.23 -8.59 9.08
C GLY A 8 -20.13 -7.06 9.05
N ASP A 9 -18.92 -6.49 9.05
CA ASP A 9 -18.67 -5.06 8.91
C ASP A 9 -18.48 -4.67 7.43
N ARG A 10 -19.25 -3.69 6.96
CA ARG A 10 -19.11 -3.12 5.60
C ARG A 10 -17.76 -2.40 5.46
N HIS A 11 -16.80 -3.04 4.79
CA HIS A 11 -15.54 -2.42 4.39
C HIS A 11 -15.61 -2.05 2.90
N ALA A 12 -15.29 -0.81 2.58
CA ALA A 12 -15.04 -0.38 1.22
C ALA A 12 -13.53 -0.38 0.98
N ILE A 13 -13.11 -1.00 -0.13
CA ILE A 13 -11.72 -1.05 -0.54
C ILE A 13 -11.56 -0.16 -1.76
N PHE A 14 -10.72 0.85 -1.61
CA PHE A 14 -10.20 1.63 -2.70
C PHE A 14 -8.95 0.92 -3.20
N TYR A 15 -9.04 0.25 -4.35
CA TYR A 15 -7.88 -0.36 -4.99
C TYR A 15 -7.42 0.51 -6.16
N ALA A 16 -6.12 0.80 -6.21
CA ALA A 16 -5.49 1.34 -7.40
C ALA A 16 -4.14 0.66 -7.59
N GLY A 17 -3.98 -0.05 -8.72
CA GLY A 17 -2.67 -0.51 -9.19
C GLY A 17 -2.02 0.63 -9.97
N VAL A 18 -0.87 1.11 -9.51
CA VAL A 18 -0.14 2.18 -10.19
C VAL A 18 1.14 1.60 -10.79
N PHE A 19 1.26 1.67 -12.11
CA PHE A 19 2.46 1.27 -12.83
C PHE A 19 3.26 2.53 -13.18
N PHE A 20 4.49 2.63 -12.68
CA PHE A 20 5.34 3.79 -12.92
C PHE A 20 6.06 3.66 -14.26
N ARG A 21 5.71 4.52 -15.21
CA ARG A 21 6.49 4.69 -16.44
C ARG A 21 7.84 5.35 -16.09
N ARG A 22 8.91 4.99 -16.80
CA ARG A 22 10.25 5.59 -16.60
C ARG A 22 10.15 7.12 -16.76
N GLY A 23 10.57 7.87 -15.74
CA GLY A 23 10.45 9.34 -15.69
C GLY A 23 9.16 9.87 -15.04
N TYR A 24 8.20 9.01 -14.70
CA TYR A 24 7.04 9.40 -13.91
C TYR A 24 7.42 9.41 -12.43
N HIS A 25 7.67 10.61 -11.91
CA HIS A 25 7.70 10.84 -10.48
C HIS A 25 6.27 10.63 -9.98
N CYS A 26 6.01 9.53 -9.29
CA CYS A 26 4.78 9.36 -8.51
C CYS A 26 4.74 10.51 -7.51
N GLY A 27 4.11 11.60 -7.93
CA GLY A 27 4.22 12.87 -7.25
C GLY A 27 3.30 12.88 -6.04
N ALA A 28 3.62 13.76 -5.10
CA ALA A 28 2.71 14.18 -4.05
C ALA A 28 1.29 14.46 -4.58
N SER A 29 1.14 14.88 -5.84
CA SER A 29 -0.14 15.08 -6.53
C SER A 29 -1.04 13.83 -6.61
N ALA A 30 -0.48 12.64 -6.87
CA ALA A 30 -1.26 11.40 -6.93
C ALA A 30 -1.78 11.01 -5.54
N ILE A 31 -0.93 11.15 -4.51
CA ILE A 31 -1.32 10.90 -3.12
C ILE A 31 -2.35 11.94 -2.66
N PHE A 32 -2.13 13.22 -2.97
CA PHE A 32 -3.06 14.30 -2.67
C PHE A 32 -4.45 14.03 -3.27
N TRP A 33 -4.49 13.66 -4.55
CA TRP A 33 -5.73 13.32 -5.22
C TRP A 33 -6.41 12.10 -4.56
N GLY A 34 -5.64 11.06 -4.23
CA GLY A 34 -6.15 9.88 -3.51
C GLY A 34 -6.72 10.22 -2.13
N LEU A 35 -6.03 11.04 -1.35
CA LEU A 35 -6.49 11.52 -0.05
C LEU A 35 -7.75 12.38 -0.16
N ARG A 36 -7.85 13.22 -1.20
CA ARG A 36 -9.05 14.03 -1.45
C ARG A 36 -10.26 13.16 -1.77
N GLN A 37 -10.08 12.10 -2.57
CA GLN A 37 -11.15 11.12 -2.85
C GLN A 37 -11.55 10.35 -1.60
N ALA A 38 -10.58 9.92 -0.79
CA ALA A 38 -10.83 9.25 0.48
C ALA A 38 -11.62 10.14 1.45
N LEU A 39 -11.25 11.41 1.55
CA LEU A 39 -11.95 12.40 2.38
C LEU A 39 -13.38 12.61 1.89
N HIS A 40 -13.58 12.81 0.58
CA HIS A 40 -14.90 13.00 0.00
C HIS A 40 -15.81 11.79 0.27
N PHE A 41 -15.29 10.56 0.09
CA PHE A 41 -16.03 9.35 0.44
C PHE A 41 -16.38 9.30 1.92
N LYS A 42 -15.45 9.65 2.81
CA LYS A 42 -15.70 9.67 4.26
C LYS A 42 -16.74 10.71 4.68
N LEU A 43 -16.86 11.82 3.96
CA LEU A 43 -17.91 12.80 4.21
C LEU A 43 -19.30 12.25 3.80
N SER A 44 -19.37 11.48 2.72
CA SER A 44 -20.63 10.86 2.27
C SER A 44 -21.01 9.60 3.06
N GLU A 45 -20.04 8.80 3.49
CA GLU A 45 -20.23 7.53 4.20
C GLU A 45 -19.31 7.42 5.44
N PRO A 46 -19.56 8.19 6.52
CA PRO A 46 -18.62 8.28 7.64
C PRO A 46 -18.43 6.96 8.39
N ARG A 47 -19.50 6.16 8.50
CA ARG A 47 -19.50 4.86 9.20
C ARG A 47 -18.86 3.73 8.39
N THR A 48 -18.73 3.87 7.07
CA THR A 48 -18.14 2.83 6.23
C THR A 48 -16.62 2.83 6.41
N ARG A 49 -16.04 1.70 6.80
CA ARG A 49 -14.58 1.57 6.94
C ARG A 49 -13.97 1.57 5.54
N LEU A 50 -13.02 2.47 5.30
CA LEU A 50 -12.35 2.62 4.01
C LEU A 50 -10.90 2.17 4.18
N ALA A 51 -10.38 1.43 3.22
CA ALA A 51 -8.96 1.12 3.14
C ALA A 51 -8.45 1.24 1.70
N TYR A 52 -7.21 1.68 1.54
CA TYR A 52 -6.49 1.64 0.29
C TYR A 52 -5.62 0.39 0.22
N CYS A 53 -5.77 -0.38 -0.85
CA CYS A 53 -4.94 -1.54 -1.13
C CYS A 53 -4.18 -1.33 -2.42
N THR A 54 -2.90 -1.68 -2.42
CA THR A 54 -2.09 -1.68 -3.64
C THR A 54 -0.99 -2.71 -3.56
N ARG A 55 -0.45 -3.07 -4.72
CA ARG A 55 0.68 -3.99 -4.85
C ARG A 55 1.88 -3.19 -5.31
N SER A 56 2.90 -3.13 -4.46
CA SER A 56 4.17 -2.46 -4.73
C SER A 56 5.18 -3.47 -5.27
N SER A 57 5.52 -3.39 -6.56
CA SER A 57 6.55 -4.24 -7.18
C SER A 57 7.97 -3.73 -6.97
N SER A 58 8.15 -2.57 -6.33
CA SER A 58 9.47 -2.03 -6.00
C SER A 58 9.44 -1.27 -4.65
N PRO A 59 10.61 -1.06 -4.01
CA PRO A 59 10.70 -0.31 -2.76
C PRO A 59 10.29 1.16 -2.87
N ALA A 60 10.36 1.78 -4.05
CA ALA A 60 10.05 3.19 -4.24
C ALA A 60 8.59 3.58 -3.91
N PRO A 61 7.55 2.93 -4.48
CA PRO A 61 6.16 3.21 -4.12
C PRO A 61 5.84 2.85 -2.68
N TYR A 62 6.37 1.74 -2.16
CA TYR A 62 6.18 1.40 -0.75
C TYR A 62 6.76 2.47 0.17
N ARG A 63 7.99 2.94 -0.09
CA ARG A 63 8.63 4.03 0.66
C ARG A 63 7.77 5.28 0.63
N LEU A 64 7.28 5.69 -0.54
CA LEU A 64 6.45 6.88 -0.68
C LEU A 64 5.18 6.79 0.18
N LEU A 65 4.49 5.65 0.15
CA LEU A 65 3.29 5.40 0.96
C LEU A 65 3.62 5.36 2.46
N ALA A 66 4.69 4.68 2.85
CA ALA A 66 5.09 4.51 4.24
C ALA A 66 5.64 5.79 4.88
N ALA A 67 6.28 6.66 4.09
CA ALA A 67 6.69 7.99 4.52
C ALA A 67 5.48 8.92 4.69
N THR A 68 4.54 8.87 3.73
CA THR A 68 3.40 9.79 3.71
C THR A 68 2.31 9.41 4.69
N MET A 69 1.94 8.14 4.78
CA MET A 69 0.82 7.68 5.60
C MET A 69 1.29 7.34 7.03
N PRO A 70 0.64 7.89 8.08
CA PRO A 70 0.95 7.54 9.47
C PRO A 70 0.85 6.05 9.78
N ARG A 71 -0.16 5.38 9.20
CA ARG A 71 -0.41 3.94 9.33
C ARG A 71 -0.46 3.30 7.95
N VAL A 72 0.41 2.31 7.77
CA VAL A 72 0.54 1.46 6.58
C VAL A 72 0.82 0.04 7.07
N TYR A 73 0.36 -0.98 6.37
CA TYR A 73 0.70 -2.38 6.67
C TYR A 73 1.18 -3.09 5.40
N PRO A 74 2.21 -3.94 5.51
CA PRO A 74 3.04 -4.17 6.69
C PRO A 74 3.92 -2.94 6.99
N CYS A 75 4.37 -2.79 8.23
CA CYS A 75 5.20 -1.68 8.70
C CYS A 75 6.23 -2.16 9.72
N ARG A 76 7.41 -1.53 9.72
CA ARG A 76 8.50 -1.85 10.65
C ARG A 76 8.22 -1.46 12.10
N ASN A 77 7.43 -0.41 12.33
CA ASN A 77 7.27 0.22 13.65
C ASN A 77 6.14 -0.40 14.48
N HIS A 78 5.24 -1.15 13.86
CA HIS A 78 4.08 -1.73 14.54
C HIS A 78 3.65 -3.03 13.88
N ARG A 79 3.28 -4.01 14.69
CA ARG A 79 2.78 -5.30 14.20
C ARG A 79 1.44 -5.11 13.48
N THR A 80 1.22 -5.87 12.42
CA THR A 80 -0.07 -5.86 11.73
C THR A 80 -1.14 -6.54 12.60
N PRO A 81 -2.29 -5.89 12.85
CA PRO A 81 -3.39 -6.53 13.56
C PRO A 81 -3.91 -7.75 12.77
N PRO A 82 -4.30 -8.85 13.44
CA PRO A 82 -4.81 -10.06 12.76
C PRO A 82 -6.00 -9.77 11.83
N GLN A 83 -6.87 -8.82 12.19
CA GLN A 83 -8.00 -8.43 11.36
C GLN A 83 -7.56 -7.81 10.02
N VAL A 84 -6.51 -6.99 10.02
CA VAL A 84 -5.95 -6.39 8.80
C VAL A 84 -5.29 -7.45 7.94
N GLU A 85 -4.66 -8.44 8.56
CA GLU A 85 -4.08 -9.59 7.85
C GLU A 85 -5.15 -10.45 7.17
N SER A 86 -6.26 -10.75 7.87
CA SER A 86 -7.41 -11.45 7.30
C SER A 86 -8.04 -10.69 6.12
N LEU A 87 -8.17 -9.36 6.26
CA LEU A 87 -8.65 -8.49 5.18
C LEU A 87 -7.71 -8.51 3.97
N ALA A 88 -6.39 -8.46 4.19
CA ALA A 88 -5.40 -8.54 3.12
C ALA A 88 -5.44 -9.90 2.39
N ARG A 89 -5.60 -11.01 3.13
CA ARG A 89 -5.79 -12.35 2.54
C ARG A 89 -7.06 -12.41 1.69
N ALA A 90 -8.18 -11.91 2.21
CA ALA A 90 -9.44 -11.87 1.48
C ALA A 90 -9.33 -11.02 0.20
N PHE A 91 -8.67 -9.86 0.28
CA PHE A 91 -8.39 -9.01 -0.87
C PHE A 91 -7.50 -9.70 -1.90
N SER A 92 -6.41 -10.33 -1.45
CA SER A 92 -5.50 -11.09 -2.32
C SER A 92 -6.24 -12.20 -3.08
N ALA A 93 -7.07 -12.97 -2.39
CA ALA A 93 -7.88 -14.03 -2.99
C ALA A 93 -8.87 -13.50 -4.03
N ARG A 94 -9.55 -12.38 -3.71
CA ARG A 94 -10.49 -11.68 -4.59
C ARG A 94 -9.82 -11.20 -5.89
N MET A 95 -8.59 -10.72 -5.79
CA MET A 95 -7.80 -10.23 -6.93
C MET A 95 -7.07 -11.35 -7.67
N HIS A 96 -7.29 -12.62 -7.30
CA HIS A 96 -6.59 -13.79 -7.84
C HIS A 96 -5.07 -13.68 -7.76
N TYR A 97 -4.55 -13.01 -6.73
CA TYR A 97 -3.13 -12.94 -6.49
C TYR A 97 -2.63 -14.26 -5.90
N VAL A 98 -1.51 -14.74 -6.44
CA VAL A 98 -0.84 -15.95 -5.97
C VAL A 98 0.07 -15.56 -4.79
N PRO A 99 -0.23 -15.97 -3.55
CA PRO A 99 0.64 -15.69 -2.41
C PRO A 99 1.95 -16.47 -2.53
N ILE A 100 3.05 -15.88 -2.06
CA ILE A 100 4.36 -16.52 -2.03
C ILE A 100 4.72 -16.84 -0.57
N GLY A 101 4.94 -18.13 -0.29
CA GLY A 101 5.27 -18.62 1.05
C GLY A 101 4.14 -18.44 2.07
N ALA A 102 4.51 -18.30 3.34
CA ALA A 102 3.55 -18.16 4.44
C ALA A 102 3.05 -16.71 4.66
N SER A 103 3.74 -15.72 4.08
CA SER A 103 3.43 -14.30 4.26
C SER A 103 2.24 -13.88 3.39
N PRO A 104 1.15 -13.34 3.95
CA PRO A 104 0.01 -12.86 3.17
C PRO A 104 0.30 -11.54 2.43
N TRP A 105 1.49 -10.97 2.65
CA TRP A 105 1.88 -9.69 2.08
C TRP A 105 2.68 -9.85 0.79
N ILE A 106 3.24 -11.02 0.52
CA ILE A 106 4.06 -11.25 -0.68
C ILE A 106 3.21 -12.00 -1.69
N VAL A 107 3.08 -11.42 -2.88
CA VAL A 107 2.32 -12.01 -3.98
C VAL A 107 3.14 -12.01 -5.26
N HIS A 108 2.86 -12.98 -6.12
CA HIS A 108 3.44 -13.02 -7.45
C HIS A 108 2.97 -11.82 -8.29
N SER A 109 3.89 -11.26 -9.07
CA SER A 109 3.66 -10.12 -9.94
C SER A 109 4.47 -10.25 -11.22
N GLY A 110 3.79 -10.32 -12.37
CA GLY A 110 4.45 -10.21 -13.67
C GLY A 110 5.07 -8.83 -13.96
N ALA A 111 4.94 -7.86 -13.03
CA ALA A 111 5.53 -6.54 -13.18
C ALA A 111 6.91 -6.50 -12.52
N ILE A 112 7.91 -6.92 -13.29
CA ILE A 112 9.32 -6.94 -12.86
C ILE A 112 9.95 -5.55 -13.05
N PRO A 113 10.59 -4.96 -12.03
CA PRO A 113 11.32 -3.71 -12.19
C PRO A 113 12.45 -3.84 -13.22
N ARG A 114 12.43 -3.02 -14.28
CA ARG A 114 13.44 -3.06 -15.35
C ARG A 114 14.86 -2.64 -14.92
N ASP A 115 14.99 -1.92 -13.81
CA ASP A 115 16.27 -1.39 -13.33
C ASP A 115 16.33 -1.48 -11.79
N ALA A 116 16.51 -2.70 -11.29
CA ALA A 116 16.60 -2.97 -9.85
C ALA A 116 17.85 -2.34 -9.22
N ALA A 117 18.94 -2.20 -9.98
CA ALA A 117 20.20 -1.63 -9.51
C ALA A 117 20.05 -0.14 -9.13
N ARG A 118 19.30 0.66 -9.89
CA ARG A 118 19.02 2.06 -9.51
C ARG A 118 18.30 2.22 -8.17
N LEU A 119 17.58 1.18 -7.72
CA LEU A 119 16.89 1.19 -6.43
C LEU A 119 17.85 0.97 -5.24
N HIS A 120 19.13 0.61 -5.49
CA HIS A 120 20.16 0.58 -4.44
C HIS A 120 20.43 1.98 -3.85
N SER A 121 20.19 3.05 -4.62
CA SER A 121 20.22 4.43 -4.07
C SER A 121 19.29 4.64 -2.88
N LEU A 122 18.27 3.77 -2.70
CA LEU A 122 17.34 3.79 -1.59
C LEU A 122 17.80 2.96 -0.37
N GLU A 123 19.03 2.43 -0.34
CA GLU A 123 19.57 1.60 0.76
C GLU A 123 19.61 2.26 2.11
N HIS A 124 19.83 3.56 2.13
CA HIS A 124 19.89 4.31 3.37
C HIS A 124 18.49 4.57 3.95
N ASP A 125 17.44 4.46 3.11
CA ASP A 125 16.07 4.71 3.55
C ASP A 125 15.52 3.52 4.37
N PRO A 126 15.06 3.74 5.61
CA PRO A 126 14.62 2.66 6.47
C PRO A 126 13.30 2.00 6.04
N HIS A 127 12.46 2.63 5.22
CA HIS A 127 11.27 2.00 4.63
C HIS A 127 11.64 1.13 3.42
N ALA A 128 12.58 1.58 2.61
CA ALA A 128 13.08 0.80 1.48
C ALA A 128 13.91 -0.42 1.92
N ARG A 129 14.60 -0.35 3.06
CA ARG A 129 15.22 -1.52 3.71
C ARG A 129 14.19 -2.52 4.19
N PHE A 130 13.21 -2.07 4.98
CA PHE A 130 12.12 -2.94 5.45
C PHE A 130 11.39 -3.66 4.30
N TYR A 131 11.13 -2.96 3.19
CA TYR A 131 10.55 -3.58 1.99
C TYR A 131 11.43 -4.72 1.47
N ARG A 132 12.75 -4.53 1.38
CA ARG A 132 13.68 -5.52 0.84
C ARG A 132 13.90 -6.70 1.77
N ASP A 133 13.95 -6.45 3.08
CA ASP A 133 14.04 -7.52 4.07
C ASP A 133 12.82 -8.43 4.00
N LEU A 134 11.64 -7.84 3.74
CA LEU A 134 10.39 -8.59 3.62
C LEU A 134 10.19 -9.21 2.23
N ASN A 135 10.69 -8.59 1.17
CA ASN A 135 10.56 -9.05 -0.21
C ASN A 135 11.92 -8.98 -0.93
N PRO A 136 12.88 -9.88 -0.60
CA PRO A 136 14.22 -9.84 -1.17
C PRO A 136 14.23 -10.17 -2.66
N ARG A 137 13.25 -10.95 -3.13
CA ARG A 137 13.12 -11.43 -4.51
C ARG A 137 12.22 -10.54 -5.36
N PHE A 138 12.04 -9.27 -4.98
CA PHE A 138 11.19 -8.34 -5.73
C PHE A 138 11.64 -8.14 -7.20
N ALA A 139 12.94 -8.32 -7.47
CA ALA A 139 13.50 -8.27 -8.81
C ALA A 139 13.17 -9.52 -9.67
N GLU A 140 12.64 -10.58 -9.07
CA GLU A 140 12.26 -11.84 -9.73
C GLU A 140 10.75 -11.90 -10.03
N GLY A 141 10.01 -10.82 -9.77
CA GLY A 141 8.55 -10.77 -9.96
C GLY A 141 7.75 -11.04 -8.69
N GLU A 142 8.33 -10.81 -7.51
CA GLU A 142 7.57 -10.74 -6.27
C GLU A 142 7.18 -9.29 -5.95
N ALA A 143 5.99 -9.09 -5.41
CA ALA A 143 5.52 -7.76 -5.03
C ALA A 143 4.88 -7.77 -3.65
N LEU A 144 5.00 -6.63 -2.96
CA LEU A 144 4.47 -6.44 -1.63
C LEU A 144 3.07 -5.82 -1.69
N LEU A 145 2.07 -6.57 -1.23
CA LEU A 145 0.74 -6.04 -0.95
C LEU A 145 0.84 -5.06 0.23
N THR A 146 0.25 -3.89 0.05
CA THR A 146 0.23 -2.80 1.02
C THR A 146 -1.21 -2.44 1.34
N TRP A 147 -1.53 -2.37 2.63
CA TRP A 147 -2.84 -2.01 3.17
C TRP A 147 -2.74 -0.71 3.97
N ILE A 148 -3.58 0.27 3.65
CA ILE A 148 -3.59 1.57 4.30
C ILE A 148 -5.02 1.84 4.80
N PRO A 149 -5.28 1.84 6.11
CA PRO A 149 -6.59 2.23 6.61
C PRO A 149 -6.84 3.72 6.29
N LEU A 150 -7.96 4.05 5.68
CA LEU A 150 -8.35 5.43 5.36
C LEU A 150 -9.40 5.92 6.38
N ASP A 151 -9.03 5.85 7.65
CA ASP A 151 -9.76 6.53 8.73
C ASP A 151 -9.40 8.03 8.77
N PRO A 152 -10.23 8.89 9.39
CA PRO A 152 -10.00 10.33 9.40
C PRO A 152 -8.63 10.73 9.95
N ALA A 153 -8.11 10.02 10.96
CA ALA A 153 -6.80 10.29 11.54
C ALA A 153 -5.67 10.00 10.55
N ASN A 154 -5.75 8.87 9.83
CA ASN A 154 -4.74 8.52 8.84
C ASN A 154 -4.79 9.42 7.61
N ILE A 155 -6.00 9.84 7.18
CA ILE A 155 -6.18 10.81 6.09
C ILE A 155 -5.58 12.17 6.47
N ALA A 156 -5.93 12.70 7.65
CA ALA A 156 -5.43 13.98 8.13
C ALA A 156 -3.90 13.98 8.28
N GLY A 157 -3.34 12.92 8.89
CA GLY A 157 -1.90 12.78 9.03
C GLY A 157 -1.18 12.62 7.68
N GLY A 158 -1.82 11.98 6.70
CA GLY A 158 -1.35 11.93 5.32
C GLY A 158 -1.21 13.32 4.69
N PHE A 159 -2.24 14.17 4.82
CA PHE A 159 -2.18 15.56 4.35
C PHE A 159 -1.10 16.37 5.05
N VAL A 160 -0.99 16.28 6.39
CA VAL A 160 0.01 17.02 7.17
C VAL A 160 1.44 16.66 6.72
N ARG A 161 1.73 15.37 6.52
CA ARG A 161 3.06 14.93 6.06
C ARG A 161 3.34 15.32 4.63
N LEU A 162 2.32 15.30 3.76
CA LEU A 162 2.45 15.72 2.37
C LEU A 162 2.81 17.20 2.23
N ILE A 163 2.27 18.07 3.09
CA ILE A 163 2.58 19.51 3.11
C ILE A 163 3.99 19.79 3.68
N ARG A 164 4.51 18.89 4.52
CA ARG A 164 5.84 19.01 5.15
C ARG A 164 6.99 18.42 4.33
N THR A 165 6.69 17.74 3.23
CA THR A 165 7.68 17.10 2.33
C THR A 165 8.00 18.03 1.17
#